data_AF-A0A9D5CVL7-F1
#
_entry.id   AF-A0A9D5CVL7-F1
#
_cell.length_a   1.000
_cell.length_b   1.000
_cell.length_c   1.000
_cell.angle_alpha   90.00
_cell.angle_beta   90.00
_cell.angle_gamma   90.00
#
_symmetry.space_group_name_H-M   'P 1'
#
loop_
_entity.id
_entity.type
_entity.pdbx_description
1 polymer ?
#
loop_
_entity_poly.entity_id
_entity_poly.type
_entity_poly.pdbx_seq_one_letter_code
_entity_poly.pdbx_strand_id
1 'polypeptide(L)'
;MNQANAVGEEESGDTTIKERILSLPQRGGYDLVLPDRDSVLSRYKEKRKTRRYDKLIRYESRKVRADSRVRINWRFAKANQAESQKSS
;
A
#
# COMPACT_ATOMS: atom_id res chain seq x y z
N MET A 1 3.09 -71.45 -9.04
CA MET A 1 2.97 -70.56 -10.22
C MET A 1 2.51 -69.22 -9.67
N ASN A 2 3.48 -68.43 -9.19
CA ASN A 2 3.20 -67.23 -8.41
C ASN A 2 3.19 -66.06 -9.38
N GLN A 3 2.00 -65.52 -9.66
CA GLN A 3 1.88 -64.29 -10.43
C GLN A 3 2.09 -63.11 -9.49
N ALA A 4 3.23 -62.44 -9.68
CA ALA A 4 3.47 -61.09 -9.20
C ALA A 4 2.63 -60.10 -10.03
N ASN A 5 2.17 -59.03 -9.38
CA ASN A 5 2.13 -57.68 -9.94
C ASN A 5 1.94 -56.70 -8.77
N ALA A 6 3.05 -56.06 -8.38
CA ALA A 6 3.08 -54.97 -7.43
C ALA A 6 2.65 -53.68 -8.15
N VAL A 7 1.70 -52.97 -7.55
CA VAL A 7 1.31 -51.61 -7.91
C VAL A 7 2.45 -50.68 -7.49
N GLY A 8 3.07 -50.00 -8.45
CA GLY A 8 4.02 -48.92 -8.20
C GLY A 8 3.51 -47.66 -8.89
N GLU A 9 2.83 -46.80 -8.13
CA GLU A 9 2.65 -45.40 -8.50
C GLU A 9 3.71 -44.59 -7.76
N GLU A 10 4.69 -44.08 -8.51
CA GLU A 10 5.79 -43.24 -8.05
C GLU A 10 5.63 -41.86 -8.70
N GLU A 11 4.92 -40.94 -8.05
CA GLU A 11 4.85 -39.51 -8.41
C GLU A 11 5.41 -38.70 -7.22
N SER A 12 6.74 -38.69 -7.10
CA SER A 12 7.47 -37.96 -6.07
C SER A 12 7.65 -36.49 -6.46
N GLY A 13 7.19 -35.55 -5.61
CA GLY A 13 7.92 -34.29 -5.44
C GLY A 13 7.14 -32.99 -5.19
N ASP A 14 5.83 -32.91 -5.37
CA ASP A 14 5.09 -31.62 -5.25
C ASP A 14 4.10 -31.55 -4.06
N THR A 15 3.90 -32.64 -3.32
CA THR A 15 2.97 -32.68 -2.18
C THR A 15 3.57 -32.12 -0.90
N THR A 16 4.87 -32.33 -0.66
CA THR A 16 5.55 -31.95 0.59
C THR A 16 5.56 -30.43 0.84
N ILE A 17 5.61 -29.61 -0.21
CA ILE A 17 5.56 -28.14 -0.07
C ILE A 17 4.13 -27.68 0.24
N LYS A 18 3.11 -28.32 -0.38
CA LYS A 18 1.70 -28.00 -0.16
C LYS A 18 1.26 -28.33 1.27
N GLU A 19 1.67 -29.49 1.79
CA GLU A 19 1.39 -29.90 3.17
C GLU A 19 2.02 -28.96 4.21
N ARG A 20 3.21 -28.41 3.91
CA ARG A 20 3.88 -27.45 4.78
C ARG A 20 3.16 -26.09 4.82
N ILE A 21 2.64 -25.62 3.68
CA ILE A 21 1.91 -24.35 3.57
C ILE A 21 0.58 -24.37 4.33
N LEU A 22 -0.09 -25.53 4.43
CA LEU A 22 -1.35 -25.70 5.16
C LEU A 22 -1.25 -25.60 6.69
N SER A 23 -0.04 -25.65 7.25
CA SER A 23 0.17 -25.66 8.71
C SER A 23 0.45 -24.28 9.34
N LEU A 24 0.53 -23.21 8.54
CA LEU A 24 0.69 -21.86 9.09
C LEU A 24 -0.68 -21.34 9.58
N PRO A 25 -0.79 -20.85 10.83
CA PRO A 25 -2.01 -20.21 11.29
C PRO A 25 -2.30 -19.00 10.39
N GLN A 26 -3.47 -19.03 9.74
CA GLN A 26 -4.02 -17.96 8.90
C GLN A 26 -4.24 -16.72 9.77
N ARG A 27 -3.18 -15.92 9.93
CA ARG A 27 -3.25 -14.66 10.69
C ARG A 27 -4.04 -13.63 9.89
N GLY A 28 -5.26 -13.40 10.36
CA GLY A 28 -5.99 -12.15 10.15
C GLY A 28 -7.13 -12.29 9.17
N GLY A 29 -8.35 -12.33 9.72
CA GLY A 29 -9.60 -12.36 8.99
C GLY A 29 -9.79 -11.16 8.06
N TYR A 30 -9.36 -11.33 6.82
CA TYR A 30 -10.03 -10.76 5.67
C TYR A 30 -10.70 -11.90 4.91
N ASP A 31 -11.75 -12.49 5.48
CA ASP A 31 -12.69 -13.35 4.75
C ASP A 31 -13.54 -12.50 3.79
N LEU A 32 -12.88 -11.80 2.87
CA LEU A 32 -13.49 -10.96 1.85
C LEU A 32 -12.81 -11.37 0.56
N VAL A 33 -13.55 -12.08 -0.30
CA VAL A 33 -13.31 -12.30 -1.73
C VAL A 33 -12.03 -11.61 -2.17
N LEU A 34 -10.90 -12.33 -2.11
CA LEU A 34 -9.64 -11.83 -2.66
C LEU A 34 -9.97 -11.43 -4.10
N PRO A 35 -9.92 -10.13 -4.45
CA PRO A 35 -10.28 -9.72 -5.79
C PRO A 35 -9.36 -10.47 -6.73
N ASP A 36 -9.94 -11.06 -7.77
CA ASP A 36 -9.19 -11.85 -8.73
C ASP A 36 -7.92 -11.08 -9.14
N ARG A 37 -6.78 -11.76 -9.17
CA ARG A 37 -5.45 -11.15 -9.33
C ARG A 37 -5.42 -10.24 -10.56
N ASP A 38 -6.08 -10.67 -11.63
CA ASP A 38 -6.15 -9.95 -12.89
C ASP A 38 -6.94 -8.64 -12.77
N SER A 39 -7.98 -8.61 -11.93
CA SER A 39 -8.73 -7.39 -11.61
C SER A 39 -7.85 -6.38 -10.87
N VAL A 40 -7.01 -6.83 -9.93
CA VAL A 40 -6.10 -5.97 -9.16
C VAL A 40 -5.02 -5.38 -10.06
N LEU A 41 -4.43 -6.21 -10.93
CA LEU A 41 -3.41 -5.80 -11.88
C LEU A 41 -3.95 -4.82 -12.93
N SER A 42 -5.15 -5.06 -13.44
CA SER A 42 -5.80 -4.16 -14.40
C SER A 42 -6.08 -2.80 -13.78
N ARG A 43 -6.68 -2.76 -12.59
CA ARG A 43 -6.91 -1.53 -11.81
C ARG A 43 -5.60 -0.76 -11.57
N TYR A 44 -4.51 -1.45 -11.25
CA TYR A 44 -3.20 -0.84 -11.06
C TYR A 44 -2.68 -0.20 -12.36
N LYS A 45 -2.72 -0.92 -13.49
CA LYS A 45 -2.27 -0.42 -14.80
C LYS A 45 -3.08 0.81 -15.23
N GLU A 46 -4.40 0.76 -15.09
CA GLU A 46 -5.29 1.88 -15.40
C GLU A 46 -4.99 3.10 -14.52
N LYS A 47 -4.90 2.90 -13.20
CA LYS A 47 -4.53 3.98 -12.26
C LYS A 47 -3.15 4.55 -12.56
N ARG A 48 -2.18 3.74 -13.00
CA ARG A 48 -0.83 4.21 -13.36
C ARG A 48 -0.85 5.18 -14.54
N LYS A 49 -1.71 4.94 -15.55
CA LYS A 49 -1.86 5.81 -16.73
C LYS A 49 -2.41 7.20 -16.38
N THR A 50 -3.24 7.30 -15.35
CA THR A 50 -3.94 8.56 -14.99
C THR A 50 -3.29 9.34 -13.85
N ARG A 51 -2.14 8.89 -13.32
CA ARG A 51 -1.41 9.58 -12.26
C ARG A 51 -1.04 10.99 -12.69
N ARG A 52 -1.22 11.95 -11.79
CA ARG A 52 -0.84 13.35 -11.97
C ARG A 52 0.36 13.64 -11.07
N TYR A 53 1.41 14.18 -11.66
CA TYR A 53 2.67 14.49 -10.97
C TYR A 53 2.85 15.99 -10.70
N ASP A 54 2.01 16.81 -11.32
CA ASP A 54 2.02 18.25 -11.09
C ASP A 54 1.59 18.57 -9.66
N LYS A 55 2.13 19.68 -9.14
CA LYS A 55 1.80 20.17 -7.80
C LYS A 55 0.38 20.73 -7.80
N LEU A 56 -0.59 19.88 -7.46
CA LEU A 56 -2.00 20.28 -7.34
C LEU A 56 -2.29 20.87 -5.95
N ILE A 57 -2.81 22.10 -5.93
CA ILE A 57 -3.41 22.69 -4.73
C ILE A 57 -4.85 22.20 -4.65
N ARG A 58 -5.12 21.28 -3.71
CA ARG A 58 -6.48 20.70 -3.54
C ARG A 58 -7.45 21.68 -2.87
N TYR A 59 -6.94 22.53 -1.98
CA TYR A 59 -7.75 23.43 -1.17
C TYR A 59 -7.22 24.86 -1.26
N GLU A 60 -7.81 25.66 -2.13
CA GLU A 60 -7.43 27.06 -2.35
C GLU A 60 -7.54 27.91 -1.07
N SER A 61 -8.59 27.73 -0.28
CA SER A 61 -8.77 28.46 0.98
C SER A 61 -7.61 28.26 1.97
N ARG A 62 -7.01 27.06 1.99
CA ARG A 62 -5.83 26.77 2.85
C ARG A 62 -4.57 27.41 2.31
N LYS A 63 -4.43 27.49 0.99
CA LYS A 63 -3.31 28.17 0.31
C LYS A 63 -3.30 29.66 0.64
N VAL A 64 -4.44 30.34 0.46
CA VAL A 64 -4.60 31.77 0.77
C VAL A 64 -4.26 32.08 2.24
N ARG A 65 -4.75 31.26 3.19
CA ARG A 65 -4.41 31.42 4.61
C ARG A 65 -2.92 31.18 4.89
N ALA A 66 -2.27 30.24 4.20
CA ALA A 66 -0.85 29.95 4.41
C ALA A 66 0.07 31.01 3.80
N ASP A 67 -0.33 31.61 2.69
CA ASP A 67 0.42 32.66 2.00
C ASP A 67 0.33 34.01 2.74
N SER A 68 -0.76 34.27 3.46
CA SER A 68 -0.93 35.48 4.28
C SER A 68 -0.29 35.41 5.68
N ARG A 69 0.11 34.23 6.17
CA ARG A 69 0.68 34.08 7.52
C ARG A 69 2.11 34.60 7.61
N VAL A 70 2.41 35.28 8.71
CA VAL A 70 3.77 35.77 9.03
C VAL A 70 4.76 34.60 9.16
N ARG A 71 5.93 34.75 8.53
CA ARG A 71 7.02 33.77 8.58
C ARG A 71 8.31 34.41 9.07
N ILE A 72 9.10 33.65 9.81
CA ILE A 72 10.47 33.97 10.23
C ILE A 72 11.33 32.78 9.78
N ASN A 73 12.33 33.03 8.94
CA ASN A 73 13.19 31.98 8.36
C ASN A 73 12.40 30.79 7.79
N TRP A 74 11.43 31.09 6.91
CA TRP A 74 10.54 30.13 6.23
C TRP A 74 9.48 29.43 7.10
N ARG A 75 9.60 29.51 8.43
CA ARG A 75 8.67 28.91 9.39
C ARG A 75 7.60 29.91 9.80
N PHE A 76 6.41 29.44 10.17
CA PHE A 76 5.39 30.33 10.73
C PHE A 76 5.82 30.83 12.11
N ALA A 77 5.65 32.14 12.34
CA ALA A 77 5.93 32.75 13.64
C ALA A 77 4.92 32.27 14.70
N LYS A 78 5.39 32.12 15.95
CA LYS A 78 4.52 32.00 17.13
C LYS A 78 4.04 33.40 17.53
N ALA A 79 2.87 33.49 18.17
CA ALA A 79 2.25 34.76 18.55
C ALA A 79 3.26 35.75 19.19
N ASN A 80 3.99 35.29 20.21
CA ASN A 80 4.96 36.11 20.94
C ASN A 80 6.17 36.56 20.11
N GLN A 81 6.56 35.80 19.07
CA GLN A 81 7.68 36.17 18.20
C GLN A 81 7.26 37.10 17.06
N ALA A 82 6.02 36.99 16.60
CA ALA A 82 5.48 37.84 15.53
C ALA A 82 5.37 39.31 15.96
N GLU A 83 5.13 39.58 17.24
CA GLU A 83 5.04 40.93 17.79
C GLU A 83 6.41 41.60 17.90
N SER A 84 7.42 40.86 18.36
CA SER A 84 8.80 41.37 18.50
C SER A 84 9.46 41.81 17.19
N GLN A 85 9.00 41.28 16.05
CA GLN A 85 9.55 41.59 14.72
C GLN A 85 8.75 42.70 14.00
N LYS A 86 7.56 43.06 14.48
CA LYS A 86 6.77 44.16 13.91
C LYS A 86 7.16 45.53 14.49
N SER A 87 7.88 45.54 15.61
CA SER A 87 8.27 46.75 16.36
C SER A 87 9.74 47.13 16.17
N SER A 88 10.46 46.49 15.25
CA SER A 88 11.81 46.86 14.79
C SER A 88 11.74 47.29 13.34
#